data_AF-A0A1D8MTX4-F1
#
_entry.id   AF-A0A1D8MTX4-F1
#
_cell.length_a   1.000
_cell.length_b   1.000
_cell.length_c   1.000
_cell.angle_alpha   90.00
_cell.angle_beta   90.00
_cell.angle_gamma   90.00
#
_symmetry.space_group_name_H-M   'P 1'
#
loop_
_entity.id
_entity.type
_entity.pdbx_description
1 polymer ?
#
loop_
_entity_poly.entity_id
_entity_poly.type
_entity_poly.pdbx_seq_one_letter_code
_entity_poly.pdbx_strand_id
1 'polypeptide(L)'
;MNLKRDFDGAATWGLTVTLAYLLTPYIKVLGITAVAVEYQILLLWTLFIIPPVYMSYQEGKGPLGWRTLNPIWSVFMVMGLVGNFFGQMFLSGEALTFGYYHKWFLLPGVLFIYTAYNMSDLSKKIYGAAAVLNLLAVPLLVLKPVFQLYAFQTAAVIQGLPILADWYVRKR
;
A
#
# COMPACT_ATOMS: atom_id res chain seq x y z
N MET A 1 24.65 -20.38 -2.19
CA MET A 1 23.40 -19.73 -1.73
C MET A 1 23.80 -18.43 -1.05
N ASN A 2 23.54 -17.28 -1.66
CA ASN A 2 24.10 -15.98 -1.25
C ASN A 2 22.96 -15.16 -0.63
N LEU A 3 22.87 -15.18 0.70
CA LEU A 3 21.77 -14.59 1.50
C LEU A 3 21.50 -13.09 1.23
N LYS A 4 22.42 -12.39 0.54
CA LYS A 4 22.25 -11.00 0.10
C LYS A 4 21.26 -10.80 -1.06
N ARG A 5 20.80 -11.87 -1.73
CA ARG A 5 19.84 -11.79 -2.84
C ARG A 5 18.40 -12.13 -2.46
N ASP A 6 18.15 -12.58 -1.23
CA ASP A 6 16.87 -13.21 -0.86
C ASP A 6 15.84 -12.27 -0.23
N PHE A 7 16.22 -11.04 0.11
CA PHE A 7 15.28 -10.01 0.55
C PHE A 7 15.37 -8.84 -0.43
N ASP A 8 14.50 -8.84 -1.44
CA ASP A 8 14.40 -7.75 -2.41
C ASP A 8 13.28 -6.77 -1.99
N GLY A 9 13.24 -5.61 -2.62
CA GLY A 9 12.33 -4.52 -2.30
C GLY A 9 10.88 -4.94 -2.44
N ALA A 10 10.56 -5.86 -3.36
CA ALA A 10 9.20 -6.39 -3.52
C ALA A 10 8.74 -7.17 -2.28
N ALA A 11 9.56 -8.06 -1.73
CA ALA A 11 9.22 -8.75 -0.47
C ALA A 11 8.97 -7.77 0.67
N THR A 12 9.82 -6.75 0.76
CA THR A 12 9.75 -5.74 1.82
C THR A 12 8.50 -4.87 1.67
N TRP A 13 8.19 -4.43 0.45
CA TRP A 13 6.95 -3.71 0.14
C TRP A 13 5.72 -4.54 0.46
N GLY A 14 5.66 -5.79 0.01
CA GLY A 14 4.51 -6.68 0.23
C GLY A 14 4.27 -6.96 1.71
N LEU A 15 5.33 -7.23 2.48
CA LEU A 15 5.25 -7.45 3.93
C LEU A 15 4.83 -6.17 4.65
N THR A 16 5.46 -5.03 4.34
CA THR A 16 5.10 -3.73 4.93
C THR A 16 3.63 -3.41 4.68
N VAL A 17 3.15 -3.47 3.44
CA VAL A 17 1.77 -3.10 3.10
C VAL A 17 0.78 -4.04 3.80
N THR A 18 1.05 -5.36 3.77
CA THR A 18 0.18 -6.35 4.42
C THR A 18 0.11 -6.12 5.93
N LEU A 19 1.27 -6.02 6.60
CA LEU A 19 1.32 -5.85 8.05
C LEU A 19 0.78 -4.48 8.47
N ALA A 20 1.09 -3.42 7.72
CA ALA A 20 0.60 -2.09 8.05
C ALA A 20 -0.93 -2.02 8.01
N TYR A 21 -1.57 -2.60 6.98
CA TYR A 21 -3.02 -2.70 6.95
C TYR A 21 -3.59 -3.57 8.08
N LEU A 22 -3.03 -4.76 8.32
CA LEU A 22 -3.54 -5.66 9.35
C LEU A 22 -3.35 -5.14 10.77
N LEU A 23 -2.28 -4.40 11.05
CA LEU A 23 -1.98 -3.87 12.38
C LEU A 23 -2.69 -2.54 12.67
N THR A 24 -3.05 -1.75 11.65
CA THR A 24 -3.70 -0.44 11.82
C THR A 24 -4.93 -0.50 12.75
N PRO A 25 -5.88 -1.45 12.62
CA PRO A 25 -7.04 -1.54 13.51
C PRO A 25 -6.69 -1.75 14.99
N TYR A 26 -5.56 -2.38 15.28
CA TYR A 26 -5.16 -2.76 16.64
C TYR A 26 -4.41 -1.65 17.39
N ILE A 27 -3.96 -0.61 16.70
CA ILE A 27 -3.30 0.55 17.35
C ILE A 27 -4.26 1.28 18.28
N LYS A 28 -5.55 1.35 17.89
CA LYS A 28 -6.61 1.88 18.76
C LYS A 28 -6.73 1.09 20.06
N VAL A 29 -6.59 -0.23 19.99
CA VAL A 29 -6.72 -1.15 21.14
C VAL A 29 -5.54 -1.00 22.11
N LEU A 30 -4.36 -0.63 21.62
CA LEU A 30 -3.16 -0.44 22.44
C LEU A 30 -3.14 0.88 23.22
N GLY A 31 -4.18 1.72 23.12
CA GLY A 31 -4.28 2.98 23.87
C GLY A 31 -3.25 4.06 23.46
N ILE A 32 -2.54 3.85 22.34
CA ILE A 32 -1.47 4.73 21.86
C ILE A 32 -2.05 6.06 21.33
N THR A 33 -3.32 6.08 20.89
CA THR A 33 -3.99 7.30 20.41
C THR A 33 -5.48 7.29 20.78
N ALA A 34 -5.99 8.38 21.38
CA ALA A 34 -7.44 8.62 21.51
C ALA A 34 -8.08 9.13 20.20
N VAL A 35 -7.31 9.17 19.11
CA VAL A 35 -7.60 9.94 17.88
C VAL A 35 -8.08 9.01 16.75
N ALA A 36 -8.73 9.61 15.76
CA ALA A 36 -9.34 8.95 14.61
C ALA A 36 -8.34 8.06 13.82
N VAL A 37 -8.86 7.05 13.13
CA VAL A 37 -8.13 5.99 12.42
C VAL A 37 -7.05 6.54 11.47
N GLU A 38 -7.27 7.73 10.95
CA GLU A 38 -6.39 8.43 10.05
C GLU A 38 -5.03 8.74 10.73
N TYR A 39 -4.98 9.04 12.03
CA TYR A 39 -3.74 9.30 12.79
C TYR A 39 -2.95 8.01 13.02
N GLN A 40 -3.65 6.90 13.20
CA GLN A 40 -3.06 5.57 13.39
C GLN A 40 -2.29 5.15 12.13
N ILE A 41 -2.85 5.46 10.96
CA ILE A 41 -2.17 5.25 9.70
C ILE A 41 -0.93 6.11 9.59
N LEU A 42 -1.02 7.42 9.86
CA LEU A 42 0.16 8.29 9.82
C LEU A 42 1.30 7.75 10.67
N LEU A 43 1.02 7.30 11.90
CA LEU A 43 2.06 6.86 12.82
C LEU A 43 2.66 5.50 12.43
N LEU A 44 1.81 4.51 12.15
CA LEU A 44 2.27 3.18 11.78
C LEU A 44 2.94 3.17 10.41
N TRP A 45 2.30 3.77 9.41
CA TRP A 45 2.80 3.72 8.04
C TRP A 45 4.08 4.54 7.87
N THR A 46 4.25 5.63 8.61
CA THR A 46 5.53 6.38 8.61
C THR A 46 6.69 5.52 9.13
N LEU A 47 6.46 4.65 10.11
CA LEU A 47 7.51 3.74 10.59
C LEU A 47 7.72 2.57 9.61
N PHE A 48 6.63 1.96 9.16
CA PHE A 48 6.66 0.76 8.34
C PHE A 48 7.16 1.00 6.91
N ILE A 49 7.11 2.25 6.43
CA ILE A 49 7.59 2.61 5.09
C ILE A 49 9.10 2.83 5.01
N ILE A 50 9.78 3.01 6.15
CA ILE A 50 11.23 3.23 6.17
C ILE A 50 11.98 2.04 5.54
N PRO A 51 11.73 0.77 5.93
CA PRO A 51 12.39 -0.37 5.31
C PRO A 51 12.21 -0.46 3.77
N PRO A 52 10.98 -0.42 3.20
CA PRO A 52 10.82 -0.55 1.75
C PRO A 52 11.36 0.66 0.98
N VAL A 53 11.32 1.88 1.52
CA VAL A 53 11.94 3.05 0.89
C VAL A 53 13.47 2.92 0.90
N TYR A 54 14.05 2.48 2.01
CA TYR A 54 15.48 2.23 2.09
C TYR A 54 15.92 1.16 1.09
N MET A 55 15.19 0.04 1.02
CA MET A 55 15.45 -1.02 0.04
C MET A 55 15.28 -0.50 -1.40
N SER A 56 14.25 0.29 -1.66
CA SER A 56 14.02 0.96 -2.94
C SER A 56 15.21 1.82 -3.38
N TYR A 57 15.79 2.57 -2.44
CA TYR A 57 16.97 3.38 -2.68
C TYR A 57 18.22 2.53 -2.96
N GLN A 58 18.43 1.43 -2.22
CA GLN A 58 19.59 0.56 -2.43
C GLN A 58 19.52 -0.19 -3.76
N GLU A 59 18.34 -0.71 -4.12
CA GLU A 59 18.10 -1.39 -5.40
C GLU A 59 18.12 -0.43 -6.59
N GLY A 60 17.78 0.83 -6.34
CA GLY A 60 17.95 1.97 -7.24
C GLY A 60 19.38 2.18 -7.76
N LYS A 61 20.37 1.40 -7.30
CA LYS A 61 21.78 1.45 -7.73
C LYS A 61 22.21 0.32 -8.68
N GLY A 62 21.34 -0.63 -9.06
CA GLY A 62 21.62 -1.78 -9.97
C GLY A 62 21.01 -1.66 -11.39
N PRO A 63 21.12 -2.64 -12.32
CA PRO A 63 20.61 -2.52 -13.71
C PRO A 63 19.06 -2.45 -13.82
N LEU A 64 18.56 -1.91 -14.95
CA LEU A 64 17.16 -1.53 -15.22
C LEU A 64 16.17 -2.69 -15.04
N GLY A 65 15.28 -2.58 -14.05
CA GLY A 65 14.24 -3.54 -13.67
C GLY A 65 13.32 -2.87 -12.65
N TRP A 66 12.97 -3.54 -11.54
CA TRP A 66 12.26 -3.00 -10.35
C TRP A 66 12.78 -1.62 -9.86
N ARG A 67 13.97 -1.22 -10.30
CA ARG A 67 14.57 0.13 -10.25
C ARG A 67 13.66 1.30 -10.64
N THR A 68 12.76 1.17 -11.62
CA THR A 68 11.84 2.26 -12.04
C THR A 68 10.54 2.30 -11.23
N LEU A 69 10.11 1.15 -10.69
CA LEU A 69 8.85 1.04 -9.97
C LEU A 69 8.99 1.44 -8.49
N ASN A 70 10.09 1.06 -7.85
CA ASN A 70 10.38 1.34 -6.44
C ASN A 70 10.34 2.84 -6.05
N PRO A 71 10.94 3.77 -6.82
CA PRO A 71 10.85 5.20 -6.52
C PRO A 71 9.42 5.74 -6.65
N ILE A 72 8.66 5.24 -7.63
CA ILE A 72 7.27 5.66 -7.85
C ILE A 72 6.41 5.22 -6.66
N TRP A 73 6.51 3.96 -6.24
CA TRP A 73 5.85 3.47 -5.03
C TRP A 73 6.18 4.32 -3.79
N SER A 74 7.47 4.65 -3.60
CA SER A 74 7.92 5.51 -2.50
C SER A 74 7.28 6.91 -2.56
N VAL A 75 7.29 7.56 -3.73
CA VAL A 75 6.70 8.89 -3.91
C VAL A 75 5.19 8.86 -3.68
N PHE A 76 4.48 7.89 -4.25
CA PHE A 76 3.03 7.75 -4.10
C PHE A 76 2.62 7.53 -2.66
N MET A 77 3.38 6.72 -1.93
CA MET A 77 3.11 6.50 -0.52
C MET A 77 3.40 7.74 0.34
N VAL A 78 4.50 8.46 0.08
CA VAL A 78 4.77 9.74 0.76
C VAL A 78 3.66 10.75 0.46
N MET A 79 3.20 10.85 -0.79
CA MET A 79 2.05 11.68 -1.15
C MET A 79 0.77 11.25 -0.42
N GLY A 80 0.55 9.95 -0.25
CA GLY A 80 -0.54 9.40 0.55
C GLY A 80 -0.47 9.86 2.01
N LEU A 81 0.71 9.76 2.63
CA LEU A 81 0.94 10.22 4.01
C LEU A 81 0.76 11.72 4.16
N VAL A 82 1.35 12.53 3.27
CA VAL A 82 1.22 13.99 3.26
C VAL A 82 -0.25 14.40 3.06
N GLY A 83 -0.93 13.78 2.10
CA GLY A 83 -2.35 14.03 1.88
C GLY A 83 -3.20 13.60 3.07
N ASN A 84 -2.81 12.57 3.82
CA ASN A 84 -3.48 12.15 5.05
C ASN A 84 -3.30 13.18 6.17
N PHE A 85 -2.08 13.71 6.33
CA PHE A 85 -1.78 14.79 7.27
C PHE A 85 -2.61 16.05 6.99
N PHE A 86 -2.59 16.56 5.76
CA PHE A 86 -3.38 17.74 5.39
C PHE A 86 -4.89 17.48 5.41
N GLY A 87 -5.32 16.27 5.04
CA GLY A 87 -6.73 15.87 5.12
C GLY A 87 -7.27 16.02 6.54
N GLN A 88 -6.51 15.62 7.56
CA GLN A 88 -6.91 15.80 8.95
C GLN A 88 -6.93 17.26 9.42
N MET A 89 -6.08 18.11 8.85
CA MET A 89 -6.03 19.53 9.21
C MET A 89 -7.20 20.31 8.63
N PHE A 90 -7.69 19.92 7.45
CA PHE A 90 -8.62 20.74 6.66
C PHE A 90 -9.98 20.10 6.39
N LEU A 91 -10.13 18.79 6.56
CA LEU A 91 -11.38 18.06 6.31
C LEU A 91 -11.91 17.45 7.61
N SER A 92 -13.23 17.31 7.69
CA SER A 92 -13.90 16.66 8.82
C SER A 92 -15.14 15.88 8.36
N GLY A 93 -15.65 15.01 9.23
CA GLY A 93 -16.85 14.21 8.97
C GLY A 93 -16.74 13.36 7.69
N GLU A 94 -17.81 13.34 6.91
CA GLU A 94 -17.91 12.52 5.69
C GLU A 94 -16.87 12.90 4.64
N ALA A 95 -16.45 14.17 4.55
CA ALA A 95 -15.43 14.61 3.60
C ALA A 95 -14.06 13.97 3.90
N LEU A 96 -13.72 13.81 5.18
CA LEU A 96 -12.49 13.15 5.61
C LEU A 96 -12.54 11.64 5.27
N THR A 97 -13.65 10.97 5.59
CA THR A 97 -13.87 9.54 5.29
C THR A 97 -13.90 9.26 3.78
N PHE A 98 -14.54 10.12 3.00
CA PHE A 98 -14.55 10.03 1.54
C PHE A 98 -13.14 10.20 0.97
N GLY A 99 -12.41 11.23 1.42
CA GLY A 99 -11.02 11.47 1.03
C GLY A 99 -10.09 10.32 1.42
N TYR A 100 -10.37 9.63 2.52
CA TYR A 100 -9.63 8.47 2.98
C TYR A 100 -9.71 7.30 1.98
N TYR A 101 -10.92 6.82 1.65
CA TYR A 101 -11.04 5.65 0.78
C TYR A 101 -10.55 5.91 -0.65
N HIS A 102 -10.76 7.11 -1.17
CA HIS A 102 -10.19 7.48 -2.47
C HIS A 102 -8.66 7.46 -2.38
N LYS A 103 -8.06 8.09 -1.38
CA LYS A 103 -6.60 8.11 -1.26
C LYS A 103 -5.99 6.72 -1.11
N TRP A 104 -6.60 5.86 -0.28
CA TRP A 104 -5.99 4.58 0.08
C TRP A 104 -6.40 3.39 -0.80
N PHE A 105 -7.33 3.57 -1.75
CA PHE A 105 -7.70 2.54 -2.74
C PHE A 105 -7.58 3.01 -4.19
N LEU A 106 -7.98 4.25 -4.52
CA LEU A 106 -7.82 4.76 -5.89
C LEU A 106 -6.34 4.90 -6.25
N LEU A 107 -5.54 5.47 -5.33
CA LEU A 107 -4.12 5.73 -5.58
C LEU A 107 -3.33 4.43 -5.77
N PRO A 108 -3.46 3.39 -4.91
CA PRO A 108 -2.87 2.09 -5.19
C PRO A 108 -3.41 1.45 -6.47
N GLY A 109 -4.69 1.61 -6.80
CA GLY A 109 -5.27 1.14 -8.05
C GLY A 109 -4.53 1.67 -9.27
N VAL A 110 -4.31 2.99 -9.34
CA VAL A 110 -3.53 3.64 -10.42
C VAL A 110 -2.08 3.13 -10.44
N LEU A 111 -1.46 3.00 -9.27
CA LEU A 111 -0.09 2.53 -9.15
C LEU A 111 0.06 1.07 -9.61
N PHE A 112 -0.93 0.22 -9.34
CA PHE A 112 -0.96 -1.15 -9.83
C PHE A 112 -1.21 -1.24 -11.33
N ILE A 113 -2.00 -0.34 -11.94
CA ILE A 113 -2.11 -0.24 -13.41
C ILE A 113 -0.74 0.04 -14.01
N TYR A 114 -0.05 1.06 -13.47
CA TYR A 114 1.29 1.41 -13.92
C TYR A 114 2.27 0.25 -13.75
N THR A 115 2.22 -0.43 -12.61
CA THR A 115 3.07 -1.60 -12.33
C THR A 115 2.78 -2.74 -13.31
N ALA A 116 1.51 -3.06 -13.55
CA ALA A 116 1.11 -4.10 -14.51
C ALA A 116 1.56 -3.79 -15.94
N TYR A 117 1.47 -2.52 -16.36
CA TYR A 117 1.92 -2.06 -17.67
C TYR A 117 3.42 -2.32 -17.90
N ASN A 118 4.23 -2.20 -16.85
CA ASN A 118 5.69 -2.36 -16.89
C ASN A 118 6.19 -3.78 -16.57
N MET A 119 5.28 -4.74 -16.37
CA MET A 119 5.59 -6.13 -16.02
C MET A 119 5.28 -7.11 -17.17
N SER A 120 5.89 -8.29 -17.15
CA SER A 120 5.62 -9.38 -18.11
C SER A 120 4.63 -10.42 -17.57
N ASP A 121 4.01 -11.17 -18.49
CA ASP A 121 3.25 -12.42 -18.26
C ASP A 121 2.36 -12.46 -17.02
N LEU A 122 2.77 -13.26 -16.01
CA LEU A 122 1.99 -13.54 -14.82
C LEU A 122 1.98 -12.36 -13.85
N SER A 123 3.10 -11.66 -13.70
CA SER A 123 3.22 -10.43 -12.89
C SER A 123 2.23 -9.36 -13.36
N LYS A 124 2.12 -9.18 -14.69
CA LYS A 124 1.11 -8.29 -15.29
C LYS A 124 -0.31 -8.65 -14.86
N LYS A 125 -0.66 -9.94 -14.85
CA LYS A 125 -2.00 -10.41 -14.44
C LYS A 125 -2.25 -10.18 -12.95
N ILE A 126 -1.26 -10.47 -12.10
CA ILE A 126 -1.35 -10.27 -10.64
C ILE A 126 -1.61 -8.78 -10.33
N TYR A 127 -0.78 -7.88 -10.88
CA TYR A 127 -0.94 -6.45 -10.65
C TYR A 127 -2.17 -5.86 -11.35
N GLY A 128 -2.55 -6.38 -12.52
CA GLY A 128 -3.78 -5.98 -13.20
C GLY A 128 -5.04 -6.34 -12.39
N ALA A 129 -5.08 -7.54 -11.80
CA ALA A 129 -6.17 -7.93 -10.90
C ALA A 129 -6.20 -7.06 -9.64
N ALA A 130 -5.04 -6.82 -9.02
CA ALA A 130 -4.92 -5.92 -7.87
C ALA A 130 -5.45 -4.51 -8.19
N ALA A 131 -5.10 -3.96 -9.36
CA ALA A 131 -5.60 -2.67 -9.83
C ALA A 131 -7.13 -2.64 -9.90
N VAL A 132 -7.74 -3.60 -10.59
CA VAL A 132 -9.19 -3.68 -10.75
C VAL A 132 -9.88 -3.78 -9.39
N LEU A 133 -9.40 -4.64 -8.49
CA LEU A 133 -9.96 -4.81 -7.16
C LEU A 133 -9.88 -3.52 -6.33
N ASN A 134 -8.78 -2.77 -6.43
CA ASN A 134 -8.63 -1.49 -5.75
C ASN A 134 -9.61 -0.43 -6.27
N LEU A 135 -9.78 -0.33 -7.59
CA LEU A 135 -10.73 0.60 -8.19
C LEU A 135 -12.18 0.25 -7.82
N LEU A 136 -12.53 -1.03 -7.79
CA LEU A 136 -13.86 -1.50 -7.40
C LEU A 136 -14.12 -1.36 -5.89
N ALA A 137 -13.09 -1.41 -5.05
CA ALA A 137 -13.24 -1.22 -3.62
C ALA A 137 -13.72 0.19 -3.26
N VAL A 138 -13.32 1.23 -4.01
CA VAL A 138 -13.73 2.63 -3.75
C VAL A 138 -15.26 2.79 -3.72
N PRO A 139 -16.03 2.48 -4.79
CA PRO A 139 -17.48 2.63 -4.76
C PRO A 139 -18.12 1.71 -3.72
N LEU A 140 -17.59 0.51 -3.47
CA LEU A 140 -18.12 -0.37 -2.43
C LEU A 140 -17.97 0.24 -1.03
N LEU A 141 -16.81 0.78 -0.69
CA LEU A 141 -16.52 1.38 0.61
C LEU A 141 -17.26 2.70 0.83
N VAL A 142 -17.50 3.46 -0.24
CA VAL A 142 -18.22 4.75 -0.20
C VAL A 142 -19.73 4.53 -0.13
N LEU A 143 -20.28 3.64 -0.96
CA LEU A 143 -21.74 3.48 -1.10
C LEU A 143 -22.34 2.54 -0.07
N LYS A 144 -21.53 1.68 0.56
CA LYS A 144 -22.01 0.64 1.50
C LYS A 144 -21.14 0.64 2.77
N PRO A 145 -21.57 1.35 3.83
CA PRO A 145 -20.82 1.47 5.09
C PRO A 145 -20.43 0.13 5.74
N VAL A 146 -21.20 -0.94 5.50
CA VAL A 146 -20.87 -2.29 6.03
C VAL A 146 -19.49 -2.78 5.59
N PHE A 147 -19.01 -2.41 4.40
CA PHE A 147 -17.70 -2.84 3.92
C PHE A 147 -16.54 -2.07 4.56
N GLN A 148 -16.81 -0.92 5.18
CA GLN A 148 -15.79 -0.13 5.87
C GLN A 148 -15.18 -0.90 7.06
N LEU A 149 -15.97 -1.78 7.67
CA LEU A 149 -15.52 -2.68 8.74
C LEU A 149 -14.39 -3.62 8.31
N TYR A 150 -14.29 -3.90 7.00
CA TYR A 150 -13.33 -4.84 6.42
C TYR A 150 -12.30 -4.14 5.53
N ALA A 151 -12.27 -2.80 5.52
CA ALA A 151 -11.42 -2.03 4.61
C ALA A 151 -9.93 -2.39 4.76
N PHE A 152 -9.46 -2.55 5.99
CA PHE A 152 -8.07 -2.90 6.28
C PHE A 152 -7.69 -4.30 5.79
N GLN A 153 -8.50 -5.30 6.10
CA GLN A 153 -8.29 -6.67 5.65
C GLN A 153 -8.36 -6.76 4.13
N THR A 154 -9.32 -6.05 3.53
CA THR A 154 -9.48 -5.96 2.08
C THR A 154 -8.23 -5.38 1.46
N ALA A 155 -7.74 -4.23 1.95
CA ALA A 155 -6.53 -3.60 1.44
C ALA A 155 -5.28 -4.49 1.61
N ALA A 156 -5.12 -5.19 2.73
CA ALA A 156 -4.05 -6.16 2.90
C ALA A 156 -4.09 -7.25 1.82
N VAL A 157 -5.28 -7.78 1.50
CA VAL A 157 -5.48 -8.84 0.51
C VAL A 157 -5.29 -8.36 -0.92
N ILE A 158 -5.76 -7.17 -1.27
CA ILE A 158 -5.76 -6.70 -2.66
C ILE A 158 -4.58 -5.77 -2.99
N GLN A 159 -3.77 -5.39 -1.99
CA GLN A 159 -2.57 -4.56 -2.19
C GLN A 159 -1.31 -5.25 -1.70
N GLY A 160 -1.31 -5.80 -0.48
CA GLY A 160 -0.12 -6.42 0.11
C GLY A 160 0.18 -7.80 -0.49
N LEU A 161 -0.81 -8.69 -0.48
CA LEU A 161 -0.64 -10.07 -0.96
C LEU A 161 -0.27 -10.18 -2.45
N PRO A 162 -0.77 -9.36 -3.39
CA PRO A 162 -0.35 -9.43 -4.79
C PRO A 162 1.15 -9.15 -4.97
N ILE A 163 1.72 -8.24 -4.19
CA ILE A 163 3.16 -7.95 -4.20
C ILE A 163 3.96 -9.16 -3.70
N LEU A 164 3.48 -9.81 -2.62
CA LEU A 164 4.11 -11.02 -2.08
C LEU A 164 3.97 -12.22 -3.03
N ALA A 165 2.82 -12.36 -3.69
CA ALA A 165 2.58 -13.41 -4.68
C ALA A 165 3.50 -13.24 -5.89
N ASP A 166 3.61 -12.02 -6.42
CA ASP A 166 4.54 -11.70 -7.51
C ASP A 166 6.00 -11.99 -7.13
N TRP A 167 6.43 -11.55 -5.95
CA TRP A 167 7.75 -11.85 -5.40
C TRP A 167 8.02 -13.36 -5.37
N TYR A 168 7.06 -14.14 -4.86
CA TYR A 168 7.18 -15.59 -4.77
C TYR A 168 7.30 -16.24 -6.15
N VAL A 169 6.52 -15.77 -7.12
CA VAL A 169 6.56 -16.23 -8.52
C VAL A 169 7.91 -15.93 -9.15
N ARG A 170 8.44 -14.71 -9.02
CA ARG A 170 9.71 -14.29 -9.63
C ARG A 170 10.95 -14.96 -9.02
N LYS A 171 10.82 -15.53 -7.83
CA LYS A 171 11.89 -16.28 -7.17
C LYS A 171 12.00 -17.75 -7.60
N ARG A 172 10.95 -18.30 -8.20
CA ARG A 172 10.93 -19.68 -8.71
C ARG A 172 11.46 -19.70 -10.15
#